data_AF-A0A955GCK3-F1
#
_entry.id   AF-A0A955GCK3-F1
#
_cell.length_a   1.000
_cell.length_b   1.000
_cell.length_c   1.000
_cell.angle_alpha   90.00
_cell.angle_beta   90.00
_cell.angle_gamma   90.00
#
_symmetry.space_group_name_H-M   'P 1'
#
loop_
_entity.id
_entity.type
_entity.pdbx_description
1 polymer ?
#
loop_
_entity_poly.entity_id
_entity_poly.type
_entity_poly.pdbx_seq_one_letter_code
_entity_poly.pdbx_strand_id
1 'polypeptide(L)'
;MGLPIALLSAVAPTIAKMIGTKLENVAQTKIKEALGVDIIPDAMSSEDLDKLKKAEDEMLLELYKLDVIDRDSARKLALNDNTPRVLAYLITFGFFGMLLVINFLPEANQSILNIMIGSLGTAWVSIVNYYFGSSLGSRNKNELLLKPK
;
A
#
# COMPACT_ATOMS: atom_id res chain seq x y z
N MET A 1 16.69 -21.85 37.22
CA MET A 1 17.02 -21.69 35.79
C MET A 1 15.85 -21.01 35.10
N GLY A 2 15.87 -19.68 34.98
CA GLY A 2 14.74 -18.90 34.44
C GLY A 2 15.02 -17.40 34.28
N LEU A 3 16.28 -16.99 34.44
CA LEU A 3 16.72 -15.60 34.39
C LEU A 3 17.00 -15.06 32.97
N PRO A 4 17.49 -15.83 31.97
CA PRO A 4 17.89 -15.23 30.69
C PRO A 4 16.69 -14.84 29.80
N ILE A 5 15.59 -15.60 29.82
CA ILE A 5 14.40 -15.29 29.00
C ILE A 5 13.67 -14.05 29.52
N ALA A 6 13.62 -13.84 30.84
CA ALA A 6 13.00 -12.67 31.44
C ALA A 6 13.74 -11.38 31.07
N LEU A 7 15.08 -11.39 31.13
CA LEU A 7 15.92 -10.26 30.71
C LEU A 7 15.82 -10.01 29.21
N LEU A 8 15.82 -11.06 28.40
CA LEU A 8 15.61 -10.94 26.95
C LEU A 8 14.22 -10.40 26.62
N SER A 9 13.17 -10.78 27.35
CA SER A 9 11.82 -10.25 27.15
C SER A 9 11.67 -8.77 27.56
N ALA A 10 12.54 -8.27 28.43
CA ALA A 10 12.54 -6.87 28.86
C ALA A 10 13.34 -5.96 27.91
N VAL A 11 14.41 -6.49 27.29
CA VAL A 11 15.33 -5.71 26.44
C VAL A 11 15.08 -5.93 24.95
N ALA A 12 14.66 -7.13 24.56
CA ALA A 12 14.37 -7.53 23.19
C ALA A 12 13.07 -8.36 23.07
N PRO A 13 11.90 -7.81 23.41
CA PRO A 13 10.62 -8.52 23.49
C PRO A 13 10.20 -9.25 22.21
N THR A 14 10.49 -8.70 21.04
CA THR A 14 10.14 -9.28 19.74
C THR A 14 10.99 -10.52 19.48
N ILE A 15 12.29 -10.44 19.78
CA ILE A 15 13.21 -11.58 19.70
C ILE A 15 12.83 -12.66 20.72
N ALA A 16 12.52 -12.27 21.95
CA ALA A 16 12.07 -13.19 22.99
C ALA A 16 10.76 -13.92 22.63
N LYS A 17 9.81 -13.22 22.02
CA LYS A 17 8.52 -13.79 21.59
C LYS A 17 8.64 -14.75 20.40
N MET A 18 9.71 -14.65 19.61
CA MET A 18 9.99 -15.57 18.51
C MET A 18 10.56 -16.91 19.01
N ILE A 19 11.22 -16.95 20.17
CA ILE A 19 11.71 -18.18 20.81
C ILE A 19 10.53 -19.02 21.29
N GLY A 20 10.47 -20.31 20.92
CA GLY A 20 9.33 -21.18 21.19
C GLY A 20 8.18 -21.09 20.15
N THR A 21 8.37 -20.32 19.07
CA THR A 21 7.46 -20.28 17.92
C THR A 21 8.09 -20.90 16.68
N LYS A 22 7.34 -21.01 15.58
CA LYS A 22 7.86 -21.50 14.30
C LYS A 22 9.02 -20.65 13.73
N LEU A 23 9.28 -19.48 14.29
CA LEU A 23 10.34 -18.54 13.87
C LEU A 23 11.56 -18.56 14.80
N GLU A 24 11.68 -19.56 15.69
CA GLU A 24 12.78 -19.65 16.65
C GLU A 24 14.18 -19.64 15.99
N ASN A 25 14.33 -20.29 14.84
CA ASN A 25 15.60 -20.29 14.09
C ASN A 25 16.02 -18.88 13.62
N VAL A 26 15.06 -18.00 13.32
CA VAL A 26 15.33 -16.60 12.93
C VAL A 26 15.79 -15.79 14.14
N ALA A 27 15.15 -16.00 15.29
CA ALA A 27 15.55 -15.38 16.55
C ALA A 27 16.97 -15.79 16.96
N GLN A 28 17.28 -17.09 16.88
CA GLN A 28 18.62 -17.61 17.19
C GLN A 28 19.69 -17.07 16.23
N THR A 29 19.36 -16.90 14.95
CA THR A 29 20.28 -16.30 13.96
C THR A 29 20.57 -14.84 14.29
N LYS A 30 19.57 -14.05 14.66
CA LYS A 30 19.75 -12.63 15.03
C LYS A 30 20.50 -12.45 16.35
N ILE A 31 20.26 -13.33 17.32
CA ILE A 31 21.03 -13.38 18.57
C ILE A 31 22.51 -13.73 18.28
N LYS A 32 22.75 -14.71 17.39
CA LYS A 32 24.09 -15.09 16.96
C LYS A 32 24.81 -13.97 16.20
N GLU A 33 24.11 -13.24 15.34
CA GLU A 33 24.66 -12.07 14.63
C GLU A 33 25.01 -10.92 15.60
N ALA A 34 24.18 -10.67 16.62
CA ALA A 34 24.37 -9.57 17.56
C ALA A 34 25.42 -9.86 18.66
N LEU A 35 25.51 -11.11 19.13
CA LEU A 35 26.34 -11.50 20.27
C LEU A 35 27.51 -12.42 19.92
N GLY A 36 27.51 -13.07 18.75
CA GLY A 36 28.55 -14.03 18.37
C GLY A 36 28.54 -15.33 19.18
N VAL A 37 27.48 -15.61 19.94
CA VAL A 37 27.34 -16.81 20.78
C VAL A 37 26.20 -17.68 20.27
N ASP A 38 26.42 -19.00 20.17
CA ASP A 38 25.42 -19.99 19.73
C ASP A 38 24.33 -20.28 20.78
N ILE A 39 24.58 -19.92 22.04
CA ILE A 39 23.70 -20.20 23.19
C ILE A 39 23.59 -18.90 24.00
N ILE A 40 22.36 -18.48 24.30
CA ILE A 40 22.11 -17.31 25.15
C ILE A 40 22.78 -17.56 26.51
N PRO A 41 23.77 -16.75 26.92
CA PRO A 41 24.44 -16.95 28.21
C PRO A 41 23.45 -16.73 29.37
N ASP A 42 23.55 -17.54 30.43
CA ASP A 42 22.73 -17.38 31.65
C ASP A 42 22.96 -16.03 32.37
N ALA A 43 24.07 -15.35 32.08
CA ALA A 43 24.39 -14.01 32.53
C ALA A 43 24.77 -13.14 31.33
N MET A 44 23.89 -12.20 30.97
CA MET A 44 24.18 -11.20 29.94
C MET A 44 24.84 -9.98 30.58
N SER A 45 25.95 -9.51 30.01
CA SER A 45 26.56 -8.23 30.39
C SER A 45 25.66 -7.07 29.98
N SER A 46 25.78 -5.90 30.62
CA SER A 46 25.08 -4.69 30.20
C SER A 46 25.38 -4.32 28.74
N GLU A 47 26.58 -4.64 28.26
CA GLU A 47 27.00 -4.42 26.88
C GLU A 47 26.32 -5.36 25.87
N ASP A 48 25.99 -6.58 26.30
CA ASP A 48 25.29 -7.58 25.48
C ASP A 48 23.80 -7.23 25.34
N LEU A 49 23.22 -6.66 26.40
CA LEU A 49 21.85 -6.13 26.38
C LEU A 49 21.71 -4.96 25.41
N ASP A 50 22.69 -4.05 25.39
CA ASP A 50 22.68 -2.91 24.45
C ASP A 50 22.84 -3.36 22.98
N LYS A 51 23.64 -4.39 22.71
CA LYS A 51 23.77 -4.97 21.36
C LYS A 51 22.48 -5.64 20.90
N LEU A 52 21.82 -6.38 21.78
CA LEU A 52 20.53 -7.01 21.46
C LEU A 52 19.42 -6.00 21.23
N LYS A 53 19.38 -4.93 22.04
CA LYS A 53 18.43 -3.85 21.84
C LYS A 53 18.63 -3.17 20.48
N LYS A 54 19.88 -2.87 20.10
CA LYS A 54 20.19 -2.31 18.78
C LYS A 54 19.79 -3.26 17.64
N ALA A 55 20.05 -4.55 17.79
CA ALA A 55 19.66 -5.55 16.79
C ALA A 55 18.13 -5.65 16.65
N GLU A 56 17.38 -5.53 17.75
CA GLU A 56 15.91 -5.46 17.70
C GLU A 56 15.43 -4.16 17.05
N ASP A 57 16.01 -3.01 17.40
CA ASP A 57 15.66 -1.72 16.83
C ASP A 57 15.91 -1.69 15.31
N GLU A 58 17.02 -2.29 14.84
CA GLU A 58 17.34 -2.45 13.43
C GLU A 58 16.34 -3.36 12.71
N MET A 59 15.98 -4.49 13.32
CA MET A 59 14.98 -5.41 12.79
C MET A 59 13.60 -4.75 12.68
N LEU A 60 13.18 -4.00 13.71
CA LEU A 60 11.93 -3.26 13.70
C LEU A 60 11.91 -2.16 12.63
N LEU A 61 13.04 -1.46 12.46
CA LEU A 61 13.19 -0.46 11.42
C LEU A 61 13.10 -1.07 10.01
N GLU A 62 13.70 -2.25 9.81
CA GLU A 62 13.62 -2.97 8.54
C GLU A 62 12.19 -3.45 8.23
N LEU A 63 11.50 -4.02 9.21
CA LEU A 63 10.10 -4.42 9.08
C LEU A 63 9.20 -3.22 8.73
N TYR A 64 9.38 -2.09 9.43
CA TYR A 64 8.62 -0.89 9.13
C TYR A 64 8.90 -0.36 7.72
N LYS A 65 10.15 -0.40 7.26
CA LYS A 65 10.51 -0.03 5.89
C LYS A 65 9.86 -0.94 4.86
N LEU A 66 9.85 -2.25 5.09
CA LEU A 66 9.19 -3.23 4.21
C LEU A 66 7.68 -2.96 4.13
N ASP A 67 7.00 -2.73 5.26
CA ASP A 67 5.58 -2.37 5.28
C ASP A 67 5.29 -1.08 4.51
N VAL A 68 6.17 -0.06 4.62
CA VAL A 68 6.04 1.19 3.87
C VAL A 68 6.23 0.96 2.37
N ILE A 69 7.23 0.16 1.99
CA ILE A 69 7.48 -0.21 0.58
C ILE A 69 6.30 -0.98 0.01
N ASP A 70 5.75 -1.96 0.73
CA ASP A 70 4.61 -2.76 0.29
C ASP A 70 3.37 -1.88 0.06
N ARG A 71 3.13 -0.91 0.95
CA ARG A 71 2.04 0.07 0.78
C ARG A 71 2.29 1.01 -0.40
N ASP A 72 3.53 1.40 -0.67
CA ASP A 72 3.89 2.23 -1.82
C ASP A 72 3.78 1.46 -3.15
N SER A 73 4.24 0.20 -3.19
CA SER A 73 4.10 -0.65 -4.37
C SER A 73 2.63 -0.96 -4.69
N ALA A 74 1.80 -1.21 -3.67
CA ALA A 74 0.36 -1.40 -3.86
C ALA A 74 -0.31 -0.14 -4.46
N ARG A 75 0.12 1.05 -4.03
CA ARG A 75 -0.36 2.32 -4.61
C ARG A 75 0.12 2.51 -6.05
N LYS A 76 1.36 2.15 -6.37
CA LYS A 76 1.91 2.28 -7.74
C LYS A 76 1.26 1.33 -8.73
N LEU A 77 0.93 0.10 -8.32
CA LEU A 77 0.20 -0.84 -9.16
C LEU A 77 -1.20 -0.32 -9.54
N ALA A 78 -1.90 0.35 -8.62
CA ALA A 78 -3.20 0.96 -8.91
C ALA A 78 -3.12 2.19 -9.85
N LEU A 79 -1.96 2.84 -9.95
CA LEU A 79 -1.76 4.04 -10.78
C LEU A 79 -1.37 3.74 -12.23
N ASN A 80 -0.86 2.53 -12.52
CA ASN A 80 -0.42 2.16 -13.88
C ASN A 80 -1.49 1.43 -14.69
N ASP A 81 -2.72 1.36 -14.20
CA ASP A 81 -3.82 0.80 -14.95
C ASP A 81 -4.29 1.80 -16.03
N ASN A 82 -4.06 1.45 -17.29
CA ASN A 82 -4.53 2.25 -18.44
C ASN A 82 -6.02 2.04 -18.73
N THR A 83 -6.67 1.06 -18.07
CA THR A 83 -8.08 0.73 -18.29
C THR A 83 -9.03 1.92 -18.12
N PRO A 84 -8.91 2.75 -17.07
CA PRO A 84 -9.77 3.93 -16.92
C PRO A 84 -9.57 4.94 -18.06
N ARG A 85 -8.33 5.07 -18.57
CA ARG A 85 -7.98 6.02 -19.63
C ARG A 85 -8.58 5.60 -20.96
N VAL A 86 -8.47 4.31 -21.30
CA VAL A 86 -9.08 3.76 -22.53
C VAL A 86 -10.61 3.87 -22.45
N LEU A 87 -11.20 3.54 -21.29
CA LEU A 87 -12.64 3.63 -21.09
C LEU A 87 -13.16 5.08 -21.20
N ALA A 88 -12.39 6.06 -20.69
CA ALA A 88 -12.70 7.48 -20.82
C ALA A 88 -12.73 7.94 -22.29
N TYR A 89 -11.73 7.54 -23.09
CA TYR A 89 -11.72 7.84 -24.52
C TYR A 89 -12.89 7.18 -25.23
N LEU A 90 -13.14 5.89 -25.00
CA LEU A 90 -14.23 5.14 -25.64
C LEU A 90 -15.59 5.78 -25.37
N ILE A 91 -15.89 6.11 -24.12
CA ILE A 91 -17.16 6.73 -23.74
C ILE A 91 -17.28 8.16 -24.27
N THR A 92 -16.19 8.92 -24.29
CA THR A 92 -16.18 10.28 -24.86
C THR A 92 -16.45 10.24 -26.37
N PHE A 93 -15.74 9.39 -27.12
CA PHE A 93 -15.99 9.21 -28.56
C PHE A 93 -17.39 8.66 -28.84
N GLY A 94 -17.87 7.71 -28.04
CA GLY A 94 -19.23 7.19 -28.15
C GLY A 94 -20.29 8.27 -27.94
N PHE A 95 -20.10 9.14 -26.94
CA PHE A 95 -21.03 10.24 -26.65
C PHE A 95 -21.08 11.26 -27.78
N PHE A 96 -19.94 11.81 -28.19
CA PHE A 96 -19.90 12.78 -29.29
C PHE A 96 -20.28 12.15 -30.64
N GLY A 97 -19.94 10.87 -30.87
CA GLY A 97 -20.36 10.13 -32.05
C GLY A 97 -21.88 9.99 -32.15
N MET A 98 -22.55 9.63 -31.05
CA MET A 98 -24.02 9.58 -30.98
C MET A 98 -24.68 10.93 -31.24
N LEU A 99 -24.09 12.02 -30.73
CA LEU A 99 -24.57 13.38 -31.00
C LEU A 99 -24.44 13.79 -32.47
N LEU A 100 -23.48 13.24 -33.22
CA LEU A 100 -23.40 13.48 -34.66
C LEU A 100 -24.42 12.64 -35.42
N VAL A 101 -24.55 11.35 -35.05
CA VAL A 101 -25.43 10.39 -35.72
C VAL A 101 -26.90 10.79 -35.61
N ILE A 102 -27.36 11.34 -34.48
CA ILE A 102 -28.76 11.73 -34.29
C ILE A 102 -29.26 12.75 -35.33
N ASN A 103 -28.38 13.60 -35.87
CA ASN A 103 -28.75 14.59 -36.90
C ASN A 103 -29.12 13.94 -38.25
N PHE A 104 -28.74 12.68 -38.47
CA PHE A 104 -28.99 11.96 -39.72
C PHE A 104 -30.10 10.92 -39.61
N LEU A 105 -30.75 10.78 -38.44
CA LEU A 105 -31.77 9.75 -38.22
C LEU A 105 -33.22 10.26 -38.38
N PRO A 106 -34.11 9.42 -38.96
CA PRO A 106 -35.54 9.72 -39.03
C PRO A 106 -36.15 9.93 -37.64
N GLU A 107 -37.10 10.88 -37.54
CA GLU A 107 -37.75 11.27 -36.27
C GLU A 107 -38.35 10.10 -35.50
N ALA A 108 -38.82 9.06 -36.19
CA ALA A 108 -39.39 7.85 -35.58
C ALA A 108 -38.44 7.16 -34.58
N ASN A 109 -37.12 7.27 -34.78
CA ASN A 109 -36.12 6.62 -33.92
C ASN A 109 -35.50 7.59 -32.89
N GLN A 110 -35.76 8.89 -32.98
CA GLN A 110 -35.11 9.89 -32.14
C GLN A 110 -35.52 9.77 -30.66
N SER A 111 -36.77 9.38 -30.36
CA SER A 111 -37.25 9.28 -28.97
C SER A 111 -36.49 8.20 -28.17
N ILE A 112 -36.31 7.01 -28.75
CA ILE A 112 -35.54 5.92 -28.11
C ILE A 112 -34.06 6.30 -27.99
N LEU A 113 -33.49 6.95 -29.01
CA LEU A 113 -32.10 7.38 -28.99
C LEU A 113 -31.84 8.48 -27.96
N ASN A 114 -32.75 9.43 -27.78
CA ASN A 114 -32.63 10.47 -26.76
C ASN A 114 -32.55 9.88 -25.34
N ILE A 115 -33.30 8.80 -25.06
CA ILE A 115 -33.21 8.07 -23.79
C ILE A 115 -31.81 7.44 -23.63
N MET A 116 -31.29 6.82 -24.68
CA MET A 116 -29.95 6.21 -24.67
C MET A 116 -28.83 7.26 -24.57
N ILE A 117 -28.99 8.43 -25.20
CA ILE A 117 -28.05 9.55 -25.07
C ILE A 117 -28.05 10.09 -23.63
N GLY A 118 -29.22 10.15 -22.97
CA GLY A 118 -29.33 10.55 -21.57
C GLY A 118 -28.54 9.63 -20.62
N SER A 119 -28.63 8.32 -20.81
CA SER A 119 -27.84 7.36 -20.01
C SER A 119 -26.33 7.47 -20.30
N LEU A 120 -25.95 7.63 -21.58
CA LEU A 120 -24.56 7.81 -21.99
C LEU A 120 -23.96 9.13 -21.46
N GLY A 121 -24.75 10.21 -21.43
CA GLY A 121 -24.36 11.48 -20.84
C GLY A 121 -24.11 11.37 -19.33
N THR A 122 -24.90 10.57 -18.61
CA THR A 122 -24.70 10.29 -17.18
C THR A 122 -23.40 9.51 -16.94
N ALA A 123 -23.08 8.55 -17.80
CA ALA A 123 -21.80 7.84 -17.77
C ALA A 123 -20.61 8.79 -18.04
N TRP A 124 -20.75 9.70 -19.00
CA TRP A 124 -19.74 10.72 -19.29
C TRP A 124 -19.48 11.65 -18.10
N VAL A 125 -20.52 12.19 -17.45
CA VAL A 125 -20.37 13.00 -16.23
C VAL A 125 -19.66 12.22 -15.12
N SER A 126 -19.97 10.93 -14.97
CA SER A 126 -19.31 10.09 -13.96
C SER A 126 -17.80 9.95 -14.21
N ILE A 127 -17.37 9.87 -15.48
CA ILE A 127 -15.95 9.84 -15.85
C ILE A 127 -15.28 11.17 -15.57
N VAL A 128 -15.94 12.29 -15.92
CA VAL A 128 -15.43 13.63 -15.60
C VAL A 128 -15.23 13.77 -14.08
N ASN A 129 -16.18 13.31 -13.27
CA ASN A 129 -16.05 13.32 -11.81
C ASN A 129 -14.92 12.40 -11.30
N TYR A 130 -14.71 11.23 -11.90
CA TYR A 130 -13.61 10.35 -11.55
C TYR A 130 -12.24 11.01 -11.80
N TYR A 131 -12.06 11.64 -12.96
CA TYR A 131 -10.80 12.28 -13.35
C TYR A 131 -10.56 13.61 -12.64
N PHE A 132 -11.57 14.48 -12.55
CA PHE A 132 -11.42 15.84 -12.03
C PHE A 132 -11.86 16.00 -10.57
N GLY A 133 -12.73 15.13 -10.05
CA GLY A 133 -13.26 15.21 -8.70
C GLY A 133 -12.46 14.42 -7.65
N SER A 134 -12.12 13.15 -7.92
CA SER A 134 -11.46 12.29 -6.93
C SER A 134 -9.97 12.04 -7.18
N SER A 135 -9.54 11.94 -8.45
CA SER A 135 -8.15 11.60 -8.80
C SER A 135 -7.16 12.74 -8.53
N LEU A 136 -7.52 13.99 -8.85
CA LEU A 136 -6.72 15.18 -8.52
C LEU A 136 -6.62 15.42 -7.01
N GLY A 137 -7.73 15.24 -6.27
CA GLY A 137 -7.78 15.46 -4.83
C GLY A 137 -6.91 14.49 -4.03
N SER A 138 -6.83 13.22 -4.45
CA SER A 138 -5.96 12.22 -3.81
C SER A 138 -4.47 12.46 -4.10
N ARG A 139 -4.13 12.81 -5.34
CA ARG A 139 -2.75 13.11 -5.75
C ARG A 139 -2.19 14.36 -5.05
N ASN A 140 -2.97 15.44 -4.98
CA ASN A 140 -2.55 16.67 -4.31
C ASN A 140 -2.35 16.47 -2.79
N LYS A 141 -3.22 15.69 -2.14
CA LYS A 141 -3.10 15.40 -0.70
C LYS A 141 -1.82 14.61 -0.40
N ASN A 142 -1.47 13.63 -1.22
CA ASN A 142 -0.23 12.88 -1.02
C ASN A 142 1.02 13.73 -1.27
N GLU A 143 0.99 14.64 -2.25
CA GLU A 143 2.11 15.54 -2.55
C GLU A 143 2.35 16.57 -1.43
N LEU A 144 1.28 17.07 -0.81
CA LEU A 144 1.35 17.97 0.35
C LEU A 144 1.90 17.28 1.61
N LEU A 145 1.67 15.98 1.77
CA LEU A 145 2.22 15.19 2.87
C LEU A 145 3.71 14.84 2.67
N LEU A 146 4.20 14.85 1.43
CA LEU A 146 5.59 14.54 1.08
C LEU A 146 6.52 15.77 1.09
N LYS A 147 5.98 16.99 1.18
CA LYS A 147 6.82 18.18 1.34
C LYS A 147 7.25 18.31 2.81
N PRO A 148 8.56 18.17 3.13
CA PRO A 148 9.06 18.55 4.44
C PRO A 148 8.85 20.06 4.64
N LYS A 149 8.38 20.44 5.83
CA LYS A 149 8.33 21.84 6.27
C LYS A 149 9.73 22.39 6.50
#